data_AF-A0A158CL06-F1
#
_entry.id   AF-A0A158CL06-F1
#
_cell.length_a   1.000
_cell.length_b   1.000
_cell.length_c   1.000
_cell.angle_alpha   90.00
_cell.angle_beta   90.00
_cell.angle_gamma   90.00
#
_symmetry.space_group_name_H-M   'P 1'
#
loop_
_entity.id
_entity.type
_entity.pdbx_description
1 polymer ?
#
loop_
_entity_poly.entity_id
_entity_poly.type
_entity_poly.pdbx_seq_one_letter_code
_entity_poly.pdbx_strand_id
1 'polypeptide(L)'
;MASVTEPVCSLCDKRGLLIMPVRYAIVPHDPGLPVVSAPLMVEDAADSVGKGKRQDLQLKGGAIYTTRLMRSGYLYVYDEKRDRMDGYWVTRDGNFMSFPPEATIPEQAKSATPCDFVGHKELAGCIAISDAEHAGIVWLGFSDVQWTSAVIKAHKGETGKTQRKLHMRSFDAGAWAKAHKALPGLPASSGRGNVPHAVGIGALDTTVAEYAQVAKGAQNRSASFVAPTGSNYRARAGAASAVLEACARRSPRFGAAVVAVDDPSGITQDLAALIQWHLDRLLDTPAPSGKFGNGYGYATTYRNLVALDASLQALKTSNDEKVKLQVFATAEGLADYMKVSYEEAREIRASVATDPALANRPTGPASFGSSRPAAAELARQQAYDQLMRNPSPATVRKAQESSWSEYLGRTVISQPDGPYRNWQKEFANASELVRRDYRTW
;
A
#
# COMPACT_ATOMS: atom_id res chain seq x y z
N MET A 1 5.69 -50.73 -2.90
CA MET A 1 5.18 -49.35 -2.75
C MET A 1 5.41 -48.65 -4.08
N ALA A 2 4.35 -48.25 -4.79
CA ALA A 2 4.51 -47.49 -6.02
C ALA A 2 5.27 -46.20 -5.69
N SER A 3 6.42 -45.96 -6.33
CA SER A 3 7.13 -44.70 -6.15
C SER A 3 6.22 -43.60 -6.68
N VAL A 4 5.66 -42.77 -5.79
CA VAL A 4 4.89 -41.60 -6.20
C VAL A 4 5.85 -40.70 -6.97
N THR A 5 5.66 -40.62 -8.28
CA THR A 5 6.49 -39.78 -9.15
C THR A 5 6.20 -38.32 -8.83
N GLU A 6 7.26 -37.56 -8.57
CA GLU A 6 7.16 -36.14 -8.22
C GLU A 6 6.53 -35.35 -9.39
N PRO A 7 5.54 -34.47 -9.14
CA PRO A 7 4.83 -33.77 -10.22
C PRO A 7 5.69 -32.67 -10.84
N VAL A 8 5.53 -32.43 -12.15
CA VAL A 8 6.08 -31.25 -12.82
C VAL A 8 5.17 -30.06 -12.53
N CYS A 9 5.67 -29.07 -11.78
CA CYS A 9 4.90 -27.89 -11.37
C CYS A 9 5.68 -26.62 -11.71
N SER A 10 5.06 -25.70 -12.44
CA SER A 10 5.68 -24.44 -12.87
C SER A 10 6.10 -23.52 -11.73
N LEU A 11 5.46 -23.65 -10.55
CA LEU A 11 5.81 -22.88 -9.36
C LEU A 11 6.89 -23.56 -8.52
N CYS A 12 6.95 -24.89 -8.51
CA CYS A 12 7.69 -25.63 -7.49
C CYS A 12 8.94 -26.32 -8.01
N ASP A 13 8.99 -26.68 -9.30
CA ASP A 13 10.10 -27.43 -9.87
C ASP A 13 11.30 -26.51 -10.14
N LYS A 14 12.13 -26.37 -9.12
CA LYS A 14 13.29 -25.47 -9.09
C LYS A 14 14.55 -26.26 -8.78
N ARG A 15 15.63 -25.96 -9.50
CA ARG A 15 16.94 -26.63 -9.37
C ARG A 15 18.08 -25.64 -9.58
N GLY A 16 19.19 -25.85 -8.90
CA GLY A 16 20.33 -24.93 -8.88
C GLY A 16 20.41 -24.19 -7.54
N LEU A 17 21.03 -23.01 -7.51
CA LEU A 17 21.05 -22.19 -6.30
C LEU A 17 19.65 -21.61 -6.07
N LEU A 18 19.03 -21.99 -4.96
CA LEU A 18 17.73 -21.48 -4.56
C LEU A 18 17.90 -20.17 -3.78
N ILE A 19 17.12 -19.17 -4.19
CA ILE A 19 17.07 -17.86 -3.54
C ILE A 19 15.62 -17.61 -3.16
N MET A 20 15.37 -17.14 -1.94
CA MET A 20 14.09 -16.59 -1.52
C MET A 20 14.20 -15.06 -1.54
N PRO A 21 13.69 -14.39 -2.59
CA PRO A 21 13.60 -12.94 -2.59
C PRO A 21 12.61 -12.50 -1.52
N VAL A 22 13.03 -11.54 -0.70
CA VAL A 22 12.21 -10.86 0.31
C VAL A 22 12.34 -9.36 0.12
N ARG A 23 11.47 -8.56 0.72
CA ARG A 23 11.56 -7.11 0.70
C ARG A 23 11.85 -6.56 2.09
N TYR A 24 12.47 -5.38 2.13
CA TYR A 24 12.44 -4.57 3.34
C TYR A 24 11.02 -4.09 3.64
N ALA A 25 10.70 -4.00 4.93
CA ALA A 25 9.42 -3.51 5.43
C ALA A 25 9.61 -2.68 6.70
N ILE A 26 8.65 -1.80 6.97
CA ILE A 26 8.59 -1.03 8.22
C ILE A 26 7.41 -1.52 9.04
N VAL A 27 7.64 -1.76 10.33
CA VAL A 27 6.61 -2.20 11.27
C VAL A 27 6.75 -1.44 12.58
N PRO A 28 5.67 -1.30 13.37
CA PRO A 28 5.81 -0.85 14.75
C PRO A 28 6.71 -1.81 15.53
N HIS A 29 7.39 -1.29 16.54
CA HIS A 29 8.21 -2.06 17.47
C HIS A 29 7.27 -2.88 18.39
N ASP A 30 6.83 -4.01 17.87
CA ASP A 30 5.98 -4.99 18.55
C ASP A 30 6.85 -6.19 18.99
N PRO A 31 6.75 -6.67 20.25
CA PRO A 31 7.43 -7.89 20.68
C PRO A 31 7.04 -9.10 19.81
N GLY A 32 7.95 -9.53 18.94
CA GLY A 32 7.83 -10.78 18.19
C GLY A 32 8.22 -10.71 16.71
N LEU A 33 8.43 -9.51 16.15
CA LEU A 33 8.91 -9.36 14.78
C LEU A 33 10.44 -9.27 14.73
N PRO A 34 11.09 -9.92 13.74
CA PRO A 34 12.54 -9.89 13.63
C PRO A 34 13.00 -8.49 13.19
N VAL A 35 13.96 -7.94 13.91
CA VAL A 35 14.62 -6.68 13.54
C VAL A 35 15.70 -6.99 12.52
N VAL A 36 15.70 -6.23 11.43
CA VAL A 36 16.74 -6.28 10.39
C VAL A 36 18.09 -5.93 11.01
N SER A 37 19.09 -6.78 10.77
CA SER A 37 20.47 -6.60 11.23
C SER A 37 21.45 -7.10 10.17
N ALA A 38 22.71 -6.67 10.27
CA ALA A 38 23.77 -7.05 9.34
C ALA A 38 23.79 -8.56 9.07
N PRO A 39 23.86 -9.00 7.79
CA PRO A 39 24.16 -8.21 6.58
C PRO A 39 22.92 -7.62 5.87
N LEU A 40 21.71 -7.80 6.40
CA LEU A 40 20.51 -7.14 5.90
C LEU A 40 20.50 -5.73 6.52
N MET A 41 20.99 -4.70 5.84
CA MET A 41 20.93 -3.33 6.38
C MET A 41 20.44 -2.36 5.32
N VAL A 42 19.58 -1.42 5.70
CA VAL A 42 19.09 -0.36 4.80
C VAL A 42 20.06 0.83 4.83
N GLU A 43 21.36 0.59 4.67
CA GLU A 43 22.38 1.65 4.69
C GLU A 43 22.81 2.08 3.28
N ASP A 44 22.73 1.16 2.32
CA ASP A 44 23.16 1.33 0.93
C ASP A 44 22.21 2.23 0.11
N ALA A 45 21.06 2.64 0.66
CA ALA A 45 20.15 3.58 -0.01
C ALA A 45 20.74 5.00 -0.14
N ALA A 46 21.81 5.30 0.60
CA ALA A 46 22.54 6.57 0.54
C ALA A 46 23.19 6.85 -0.83
N ASP A 47 23.56 5.82 -1.59
CA ASP A 47 24.21 6.01 -2.89
C ASP A 47 23.23 6.43 -3.99
N SER A 48 21.93 6.16 -3.81
CA SER A 48 20.88 6.44 -4.79
C SER A 48 20.24 7.82 -4.60
N VAL A 49 20.26 8.37 -3.38
CA VAL A 49 19.58 9.64 -3.04
C VAL A 49 20.49 10.50 -2.17
N GLY A 50 20.98 11.63 -2.71
CA GLY A 50 21.76 12.61 -1.94
C GLY A 50 23.13 12.99 -2.50
N LYS A 51 23.45 12.65 -3.76
CA LYS A 51 24.76 12.91 -4.39
C LYS A 51 25.93 12.30 -3.59
N GLY A 52 25.75 11.08 -3.06
CA GLY A 52 26.78 10.38 -2.28
C GLY A 52 26.89 10.81 -0.80
N LYS A 53 25.92 11.58 -0.27
CA LYS A 53 25.84 11.86 1.16
C LYS A 53 25.10 10.73 1.88
N ARG A 54 25.70 10.21 2.96
CA ARG A 54 25.06 9.22 3.85
C ARG A 54 23.74 9.80 4.38
N GLN A 55 22.64 9.12 4.10
CA GLN A 55 21.32 9.45 4.64
C GLN A 55 21.19 8.85 6.04
N ASP A 56 20.65 9.61 6.99
CA ASP A 56 20.21 9.04 8.27
C ASP A 56 18.88 8.33 8.04
N LEU A 57 18.94 7.01 7.92
CA LEU A 57 17.79 6.14 7.70
C LEU A 57 17.28 5.52 9.00
N GLN A 58 17.77 5.97 10.15
CA GLN A 58 17.35 5.47 11.46
C GLN A 58 15.87 5.81 11.72
N LEU A 59 15.07 4.78 11.99
CA LEU A 59 13.68 4.96 12.39
C LEU A 59 13.60 5.44 13.84
N LYS A 60 12.73 6.42 14.09
CA LYS A 60 12.41 6.97 15.42
C LYS A 60 10.93 6.71 15.73
N GLY A 61 10.53 6.84 17.00
CA GLY A 61 9.12 6.74 17.40
C GLY A 61 8.61 5.29 17.58
N GLY A 62 9.51 4.34 17.83
CA GLY A 62 9.13 2.94 18.07
C GLY A 62 8.71 2.20 16.81
N ALA A 63 9.34 2.49 15.67
CA ALA A 63 9.24 1.70 14.44
C ALA A 63 10.58 1.02 14.15
N ILE A 64 10.53 -0.13 13.49
CA ILE A 64 11.70 -0.94 13.12
C ILE A 64 11.65 -1.36 11.66
N TYR A 65 12.82 -1.59 11.08
CA TYR A 65 12.94 -2.32 9.83
C TYR A 65 12.85 -3.82 10.10
N THR A 66 12.07 -4.51 9.26
CA THR A 66 12.00 -5.97 9.20
C THR A 66 12.11 -6.43 7.74
N THR A 67 12.15 -7.73 7.48
CA THR A 67 11.94 -8.26 6.13
C THR A 67 10.65 -9.03 6.04
N ARG A 68 10.01 -8.96 4.87
CA ARG A 68 8.76 -9.64 4.56
C ARG A 68 8.85 -10.34 3.22
N LEU A 69 8.01 -11.35 3.02
CA LEU A 69 7.82 -11.94 1.68
C LEU A 69 7.46 -10.85 0.65
N MET A 70 7.91 -11.06 -0.59
CA MET A 70 7.58 -10.16 -1.70
C MET A 70 6.05 -10.07 -1.87
N ARG A 71 5.56 -8.85 -2.11
CA ARG A 71 4.15 -8.62 -2.47
C ARG A 71 3.93 -8.92 -3.96
N SER A 72 2.65 -9.04 -4.34
CA SER A 72 2.30 -9.36 -5.73
C SER A 72 2.83 -8.31 -6.71
N GLY A 73 3.41 -8.75 -7.82
CA GLY A 73 4.05 -7.91 -8.81
C GLY A 73 5.02 -8.70 -9.69
N TYR A 74 5.96 -8.00 -10.31
CA TYR A 74 6.91 -8.54 -11.26
C TYR A 74 8.33 -8.46 -10.69
N LEU A 75 9.01 -9.59 -10.61
CA LEU A 75 10.43 -9.66 -10.28
C LEU A 75 11.21 -10.00 -11.55
N TYR A 76 12.20 -9.17 -11.87
CA TYR A 76 13.15 -9.40 -12.96
C TYR A 76 14.50 -9.76 -12.40
N VAL A 77 15.12 -10.78 -12.98
CA VAL A 77 16.44 -11.28 -12.59
C VAL A 77 17.35 -11.22 -13.80
N TYR A 78 18.38 -10.39 -13.75
CA TYR A 78 19.35 -10.27 -14.83
C TYR A 78 20.69 -10.89 -14.44
N ASP A 79 21.12 -11.90 -15.18
CA ASP A 79 22.44 -12.53 -15.04
C ASP A 79 23.46 -11.76 -15.89
N GLU A 80 24.33 -11.01 -15.23
CA GLU A 80 25.29 -10.12 -15.90
C GLU A 80 26.28 -10.89 -16.78
N LYS A 81 26.68 -12.08 -16.36
CA LYS A 81 27.69 -12.86 -17.09
C LYS A 81 27.09 -13.57 -18.30
N ARG A 82 25.81 -13.95 -18.23
CA ARG A 82 25.10 -14.66 -19.30
C ARG A 82 24.28 -13.72 -20.22
N ASP A 83 24.24 -12.42 -19.92
CA ASP A 83 23.39 -11.42 -20.59
C ASP A 83 21.93 -11.90 -20.74
N ARG A 84 21.41 -12.50 -19.67
CA ARG A 84 20.07 -13.12 -19.66
C ARG A 84 19.17 -12.42 -18.67
N MET A 85 17.94 -12.12 -19.10
CA MET A 85 16.87 -11.63 -18.26
C MET A 85 15.85 -12.75 -18.05
N ASP A 86 15.53 -13.05 -16.80
CA ASP A 86 14.47 -13.97 -16.39
C ASP A 86 13.35 -13.16 -15.70
N GLY A 87 12.09 -13.55 -15.94
CA GLY A 87 10.91 -12.89 -15.37
C GLY A 87 10.16 -13.81 -14.41
N TYR A 88 9.69 -13.25 -13.29
CA TYR A 88 8.85 -13.95 -12.33
C TYR A 88 7.64 -13.10 -11.93
N TRP A 89 6.44 -13.71 -11.99
CA TRP A 89 5.26 -13.17 -11.34
C TRP A 89 5.26 -13.59 -9.88
N VAL A 90 5.14 -12.61 -9.00
CA VAL A 90 4.92 -12.83 -7.58
C VAL A 90 3.41 -12.89 -7.34
N THR A 91 2.93 -14.03 -6.90
CA THR A 91 1.52 -14.21 -6.50
C THR A 91 1.21 -13.45 -5.21
N ARG A 92 -0.07 -13.30 -4.87
CA ARG A 92 -0.50 -12.67 -3.61
C ARG A 92 0.08 -13.36 -2.37
N ASP A 93 0.39 -14.65 -2.49
CA ASP A 93 0.98 -15.46 -1.42
C ASP A 93 2.51 -15.44 -1.44
N GLY A 94 3.16 -14.60 -2.24
CA GLY A 94 4.63 -14.52 -2.28
C GLY A 94 5.29 -15.73 -2.94
N ASN A 95 4.56 -16.46 -3.80
CA ASN A 95 5.12 -17.53 -4.64
C ASN A 95 5.53 -16.99 -6.01
N PHE A 96 6.59 -17.55 -6.60
CA PHE A 96 7.21 -17.10 -7.84
C PHE A 96 6.94 -18.07 -9.00
N MET A 97 6.19 -17.58 -9.98
CA MET A 97 5.95 -18.27 -11.25
C MET A 97 6.82 -17.65 -12.34
N SER A 98 7.64 -18.46 -13.00
CA SER A 98 8.48 -17.99 -14.10
C SER A 98 7.65 -17.68 -15.34
N PHE A 99 8.02 -16.64 -16.07
CA PHE A 99 7.45 -16.29 -17.37
C PHE A 99 8.54 -15.68 -18.27
N PRO A 100 8.42 -15.78 -19.60
CA PRO A 100 9.31 -15.07 -20.52
C PRO A 100 9.16 -13.56 -20.33
N PRO A 101 10.23 -12.77 -20.06
CA PRO A 101 10.12 -11.36 -19.67
C PRO A 101 9.29 -10.48 -20.62
N GLU A 102 9.34 -10.77 -21.92
CA GLU A 102 8.63 -10.01 -22.95
C GLU A 102 7.21 -10.52 -23.23
N ALA A 103 6.80 -11.63 -22.61
CA ALA A 103 5.47 -12.21 -22.77
C ALA A 103 4.48 -11.66 -21.74
N THR A 104 3.25 -11.37 -22.17
CA THR A 104 2.16 -11.03 -21.24
C THR A 104 1.73 -12.27 -20.45
N ILE A 105 1.51 -12.09 -19.16
CA ILE A 105 1.06 -13.16 -18.27
C ILE A 105 -0.48 -13.22 -18.32
N PRO A 106 -1.09 -14.36 -18.70
CA PRO A 106 -2.53 -14.53 -18.63
C PRO A 106 -3.06 -14.29 -17.21
N GLU A 107 -4.20 -13.62 -17.07
CA GLU A 107 -4.76 -13.29 -15.76
C GLU A 107 -5.01 -14.54 -14.91
N GLN A 108 -5.43 -15.65 -15.54
CA GLN A 108 -5.63 -16.94 -14.89
C GLN A 108 -4.33 -17.53 -14.33
N ALA A 109 -3.18 -17.24 -14.94
CA ALA A 109 -1.89 -17.71 -14.44
C ALA A 109 -1.48 -16.94 -13.17
N LYS A 110 -1.92 -15.69 -13.00
CA LYS A 110 -1.56 -14.85 -11.84
C LYS A 110 -2.11 -15.37 -10.51
N SER A 111 -3.17 -16.18 -10.56
CA SER A 111 -3.77 -16.86 -9.41
C SER A 111 -3.25 -18.29 -9.22
N ALA A 112 -2.18 -18.70 -9.91
CA ALA A 112 -1.64 -20.04 -9.79
C ALA A 112 -1.18 -20.36 -8.36
N THR A 113 -1.52 -21.56 -7.90
CA THR A 113 -1.16 -22.07 -6.58
C THR A 113 -0.09 -23.16 -6.69
N PRO A 114 0.76 -23.33 -5.66
CA PRO A 114 1.66 -24.48 -5.57
C PRO A 114 0.90 -25.80 -5.63
N CYS A 115 1.56 -26.88 -6.07
CA CYS A 115 0.97 -28.22 -5.99
C CYS A 115 0.86 -28.69 -4.53
N ASP A 116 0.05 -29.70 -4.23
CA ASP A 116 -0.10 -30.20 -2.85
C ASP A 116 1.03 -31.14 -2.38
N PHE A 117 2.01 -31.42 -3.24
CA PHE A 117 3.12 -32.31 -2.92
C PHE A 117 4.07 -31.71 -1.87
N VAL A 118 4.17 -32.36 -0.71
CA VAL A 118 5.00 -31.94 0.42
C VAL A 118 6.49 -31.99 0.04
N GLY A 119 7.21 -30.95 0.43
CA GLY A 119 8.60 -30.73 0.07
C GLY A 119 8.78 -30.07 -1.30
N HIS A 120 7.73 -29.97 -2.13
CA HIS A 120 7.79 -29.30 -3.43
C HIS A 120 7.17 -27.91 -3.33
N LYS A 121 5.98 -27.80 -2.72
CA LYS A 121 5.24 -26.54 -2.56
C LYS A 121 5.99 -25.47 -1.78
N GLU A 122 6.85 -25.88 -0.85
CA GLU A 122 7.67 -25.00 -0.02
C GLU A 122 8.68 -24.21 -0.87
N LEU A 123 9.08 -24.74 -2.03
CA LEU A 123 9.98 -24.08 -2.97
C LEU A 123 9.29 -23.04 -3.85
N ALA A 124 7.96 -22.96 -3.81
CA ALA A 124 7.22 -21.96 -4.58
C ALA A 124 7.59 -20.53 -4.16
N GLY A 125 8.03 -20.32 -2.92
CA GLY A 125 8.57 -19.04 -2.42
C GLY A 125 10.00 -18.73 -2.84
N CYS A 126 10.61 -19.56 -3.70
CA CYS A 126 11.98 -19.37 -4.16
C CYS A 126 12.05 -19.08 -5.68
N ILE A 127 13.18 -18.57 -6.13
CA ILE A 127 13.64 -18.59 -7.52
C ILE A 127 14.90 -19.48 -7.61
N ALA A 128 15.27 -19.88 -8.83
CA ALA A 128 16.44 -20.71 -9.05
C ALA A 128 17.42 -20.04 -10.01
N ILE A 129 18.69 -20.02 -9.61
CA ILE A 129 19.80 -19.67 -10.49
C ILE A 129 20.46 -20.98 -10.94
N SER A 130 20.24 -21.35 -12.19
CA SER A 130 20.87 -22.51 -12.80
C SER A 130 22.38 -22.30 -12.94
N ASP A 131 23.14 -23.38 -12.77
CA ASP A 131 24.60 -23.37 -12.95
C ASP A 131 25.31 -22.25 -12.15
N ALA A 132 24.95 -22.14 -10.86
CA ALA A 132 25.38 -21.04 -10.01
C ALA A 132 26.90 -20.94 -9.81
N GLU A 133 27.65 -22.04 -9.90
CA GLU A 133 29.13 -22.04 -9.80
C GLU A 133 29.81 -21.18 -10.86
N HIS A 134 29.21 -21.10 -12.05
CA HIS A 134 29.69 -20.30 -13.16
C HIS A 134 28.93 -18.99 -13.33
N ALA A 135 27.91 -18.73 -12.49
CA ALA A 135 27.25 -17.42 -12.43
C ALA A 135 28.21 -16.36 -11.88
N GLY A 136 27.88 -15.09 -12.13
CA GLY A 136 28.52 -13.94 -11.48
C GLY A 136 27.50 -13.16 -10.65
N ILE A 137 27.50 -11.85 -10.82
CA ILE A 137 26.48 -10.97 -10.26
C ILE A 137 25.16 -11.19 -11.00
N VAL A 138 24.11 -11.48 -10.23
CA VAL A 138 22.72 -11.39 -10.67
C VAL A 138 22.08 -10.13 -10.07
N TRP A 139 21.23 -9.48 -10.84
CA TRP A 139 20.53 -8.27 -10.44
C TRP A 139 19.05 -8.58 -10.26
N LEU A 140 18.47 -8.22 -9.12
CA LEU A 140 17.06 -8.45 -8.79
C LEU A 140 16.31 -7.11 -8.74
N GLY A 141 15.34 -6.92 -9.61
CA GLY A 141 14.52 -5.70 -9.69
C GLY A 141 13.04 -6.02 -9.54
N PHE A 142 12.37 -5.40 -8.58
CA PHE A 142 10.93 -5.56 -8.39
C PHE A 142 10.15 -4.41 -9.02
N SER A 143 8.96 -4.70 -9.55
CA SER A 143 8.05 -3.70 -10.12
C SER A 143 6.59 -4.05 -9.90
N ASP A 144 5.78 -3.03 -9.65
CA ASP A 144 4.31 -3.10 -9.61
C ASP A 144 3.69 -3.49 -10.95
N VAL A 145 4.38 -3.16 -12.04
CA VAL A 145 3.88 -3.31 -13.41
C VAL A 145 4.87 -4.11 -14.25
N GLN A 146 4.36 -4.71 -15.31
CA GLN A 146 5.23 -5.41 -16.24
C GLN A 146 6.19 -4.40 -16.91
N TRP A 147 7.48 -4.73 -16.96
CA TRP A 147 8.44 -3.94 -17.71
C TRP A 147 8.17 -4.07 -19.20
N THR A 148 8.25 -2.95 -19.91
CA THR A 148 8.17 -2.95 -21.37
C THR A 148 9.46 -3.50 -21.97
N SER A 149 9.41 -3.95 -23.22
CA SER A 149 10.62 -4.39 -23.95
C SER A 149 11.71 -3.30 -23.99
N ALA A 150 11.31 -2.02 -24.01
CA ALA A 150 12.25 -0.90 -23.93
C ALA A 150 12.99 -0.84 -22.58
N VAL A 151 12.27 -1.04 -21.47
CA VAL A 151 12.88 -1.10 -20.13
C VAL A 151 13.78 -2.33 -20.02
N ILE A 152 13.34 -3.50 -20.48
CA ILE A 152 14.16 -4.72 -20.48
C ILE A 152 15.45 -4.49 -21.28
N LYS A 153 15.36 -3.93 -22.49
CA LYS A 153 16.52 -3.63 -23.34
C LYS A 153 17.47 -2.62 -22.68
N ALA A 154 16.94 -1.61 -22.00
CA ALA A 154 17.75 -0.62 -21.28
C ALA A 154 18.59 -1.21 -20.12
N HIS A 155 18.21 -2.38 -19.59
CA HIS A 155 18.95 -3.05 -18.51
C HIS A 155 19.91 -4.14 -19.01
N LYS A 156 19.86 -4.54 -20.29
CA LYS A 156 20.72 -5.58 -20.89
C LYS A 156 22.11 -5.04 -21.28
N GLY A 157 23.06 -5.96 -21.41
CA GLY A 157 24.44 -5.67 -21.81
C GLY A 157 25.21 -4.76 -20.84
N GLU A 158 26.40 -4.34 -21.27
CA GLU A 158 27.29 -3.50 -20.47
C GLU A 158 26.72 -2.08 -20.29
N THR A 159 26.12 -1.51 -21.33
CA THR A 159 25.51 -0.17 -21.28
C THR A 159 24.34 -0.08 -20.29
N GLY A 160 23.68 -1.20 -20.00
CA GLY A 160 22.58 -1.27 -19.04
C GLY A 160 23.02 -1.28 -17.57
N LYS A 161 24.33 -1.39 -17.28
CA LYS A 161 24.87 -1.49 -15.91
C LYS A 161 24.46 -0.34 -15.01
N THR A 162 24.44 0.89 -15.54
CA THR A 162 23.99 2.07 -14.80
C THR A 162 22.50 1.97 -14.44
N GLN A 163 21.66 1.47 -15.34
CA GLN A 163 20.23 1.26 -15.06
C GLN A 163 20.03 0.19 -13.99
N ARG A 164 20.79 -0.92 -14.06
CA ARG A 164 20.73 -1.97 -13.03
C ARG A 164 21.14 -1.46 -11.65
N LYS A 165 22.19 -0.64 -11.56
CA LYS A 165 22.60 -0.03 -10.28
C LYS A 165 21.54 0.90 -9.68
N LEU A 166 20.72 1.55 -10.50
CA LEU A 166 19.67 2.46 -10.05
C LEU A 166 18.38 1.72 -9.63
N HIS A 167 18.05 0.62 -10.31
CA HIS A 167 16.72 0.00 -10.20
C HIS A 167 16.72 -1.44 -9.70
N MET A 168 17.90 -2.05 -9.49
CA MET A 168 18.03 -3.46 -9.13
C MET A 168 19.06 -3.65 -8.02
N ARG A 169 18.82 -4.67 -7.19
CA ARG A 169 19.74 -5.13 -6.17
C ARG A 169 20.73 -6.14 -6.74
N SER A 170 22.03 -5.90 -6.60
CA SER A 170 23.06 -6.88 -6.96
C SER A 170 23.20 -7.97 -5.91
N PHE A 171 23.35 -9.22 -6.36
CA PHE A 171 23.69 -10.38 -5.55
C PHE A 171 24.74 -11.22 -6.31
N ASP A 172 25.91 -11.45 -5.71
CA ASP A 172 26.94 -12.30 -6.33
C ASP A 172 26.63 -13.79 -6.10
N ALA A 173 25.83 -14.35 -7.01
CA ALA A 173 25.41 -15.75 -6.96
C ALA A 173 26.60 -16.71 -7.10
N GLY A 174 27.61 -16.34 -7.88
CA GLY A 174 28.83 -17.12 -8.07
C GLY A 174 29.67 -17.21 -6.80
N ALA A 175 29.92 -16.06 -6.16
CA ALA A 175 30.62 -16.01 -4.88
C ALA A 175 29.83 -16.75 -3.79
N TRP A 176 28.51 -16.55 -3.74
CA TRP A 176 27.64 -17.25 -2.79
C TRP A 176 27.72 -18.77 -2.95
N ALA A 177 27.58 -19.27 -4.18
CA ALA A 177 27.62 -20.69 -4.47
C ALA A 177 28.96 -21.33 -4.10
N LYS A 178 30.08 -20.62 -4.28
CA LYS A 178 31.43 -21.09 -3.89
C LYS A 178 31.61 -21.10 -2.37
N ALA A 179 31.17 -20.06 -1.67
CA ALA A 179 31.30 -19.94 -0.23
C ALA A 179 30.38 -20.91 0.55
N HIS A 180 29.23 -21.26 -0.03
CA HIS A 180 28.23 -22.14 0.57
C HIS A 180 28.07 -23.45 -0.19
N LYS A 181 29.16 -23.95 -0.78
CA LYS A 181 29.17 -25.24 -1.47
C LYS A 181 29.13 -26.38 -0.45
N ALA A 182 28.31 -27.40 -0.70
CA ALA A 182 28.35 -28.64 0.09
C ALA A 182 29.66 -29.39 -0.17
N LEU A 183 30.31 -29.83 0.90
CA LEU A 183 31.49 -30.69 0.83
C LEU A 183 31.05 -32.17 0.87
N PRO A 184 31.83 -33.11 0.32
CA PRO A 184 31.50 -34.53 0.43
C PRO A 184 31.33 -34.95 1.90
N GLY A 185 30.16 -35.51 2.25
CA GLY A 185 29.84 -35.96 3.61
C GLY A 185 29.44 -34.86 4.60
N LEU A 186 29.39 -33.58 4.19
CA LEU A 186 29.00 -32.45 5.03
C LEU A 186 27.94 -31.60 4.31
N PRO A 187 26.89 -31.13 5.01
CA PRO A 187 25.92 -30.22 4.41
C PRO A 187 26.61 -28.92 3.96
N ALA A 188 25.99 -28.21 3.01
CA ALA A 188 26.39 -26.86 2.67
C ALA A 188 26.48 -25.98 3.93
N SER A 189 27.50 -25.12 3.98
CA SER A 189 27.66 -24.12 5.04
C SER A 189 26.37 -23.31 5.21
N SER A 190 25.89 -23.20 6.45
CA SER A 190 24.73 -22.40 6.85
C SER A 190 25.12 -21.01 7.38
N GLY A 191 26.38 -20.60 7.21
CA GLY A 191 26.87 -19.30 7.67
C GLY A 191 26.07 -18.13 7.07
N ARG A 192 26.04 -16.99 7.77
CA ARG A 192 25.38 -15.77 7.27
C ARG A 192 25.94 -15.28 5.92
N GLY A 193 27.20 -15.62 5.61
CA GLY A 193 27.94 -15.05 4.48
C GLY A 193 28.31 -13.58 4.72
N ASN A 194 29.27 -13.07 3.94
CA ASN A 194 29.61 -11.64 3.90
C ASN A 194 29.04 -10.97 2.64
N VAL A 195 27.88 -11.45 2.16
CA VAL A 195 27.21 -10.90 0.99
C VAL A 195 26.16 -9.90 1.48
N PRO A 196 26.27 -8.61 1.13
CA PRO A 196 25.29 -7.61 1.53
C PRO A 196 23.88 -8.03 1.14
N HIS A 197 22.89 -7.69 1.98
CA HIS A 197 21.47 -7.95 1.72
C HIS A 197 21.11 -9.44 1.55
N ALA A 198 21.98 -10.37 1.95
CA ALA A 198 21.73 -11.79 1.85
C ALA A 198 22.10 -12.55 3.13
N VAL A 199 21.29 -13.54 3.50
CA VAL A 199 21.58 -14.48 4.60
C VAL A 199 21.29 -15.90 4.15
N GLY A 200 21.86 -16.90 4.83
CA GLY A 200 21.52 -18.30 4.57
C GLY A 200 20.05 -18.59 4.89
N ILE A 201 19.41 -19.47 4.12
CA ILE A 201 18.00 -19.86 4.32
C ILE A 201 17.72 -20.43 5.72
N GLY A 202 18.75 -20.91 6.44
CA GLY A 202 18.63 -21.36 7.82
C GLY A 202 18.23 -20.27 8.82
N ALA A 203 18.37 -18.98 8.45
CA ALA A 203 17.96 -17.84 9.28
C ALA A 203 16.53 -17.36 8.98
N LEU A 204 15.74 -18.13 8.22
CA LEU A 204 14.43 -17.71 7.71
C LEU A 204 13.45 -17.30 8.82
N ASP A 205 13.39 -18.07 9.91
CA ASP A 205 12.51 -17.84 11.07
C ASP A 205 12.95 -16.67 11.97
N THR A 206 14.18 -16.19 11.82
CA THR A 206 14.73 -15.08 12.60
C THR A 206 14.92 -13.81 11.78
N THR A 207 14.62 -13.87 10.48
CA THR A 207 14.82 -12.73 9.56
C THR A 207 13.56 -12.32 8.82
N VAL A 208 12.70 -13.27 8.44
CA VAL A 208 11.48 -12.99 7.64
C VAL A 208 10.25 -13.05 8.55
N ALA A 209 9.53 -11.93 8.64
CA ALA A 209 8.43 -11.73 9.58
C ALA A 209 7.29 -12.76 9.42
N GLU A 210 7.00 -13.25 8.22
CA GLU A 210 5.99 -14.29 8.01
C GLU A 210 6.41 -15.65 8.61
N TYR A 211 7.70 -15.95 8.70
CA TYR A 211 8.22 -17.21 9.26
C TYR A 211 8.59 -17.11 10.74
N ALA A 212 8.61 -15.89 11.29
CA ALA A 212 8.98 -15.65 12.66
C ALA A 212 8.00 -16.31 13.65
N GLN A 213 8.57 -16.89 14.71
CA GLN A 213 7.80 -17.43 15.81
C GLN A 213 7.28 -16.28 16.67
N VAL A 214 6.05 -15.86 16.40
CA VAL A 214 5.36 -14.88 17.25
C VAL A 214 4.76 -15.62 18.44
N ALA A 215 5.06 -15.16 19.67
CA ALA A 215 4.51 -15.72 20.90
C ALA A 215 2.98 -15.81 20.83
N LYS A 216 2.38 -16.88 21.39
CA LYS A 216 0.93 -17.18 21.29
C LYS A 216 -0.02 -16.03 21.68
N GLY A 217 0.45 -15.00 22.40
CA GLY A 217 -0.33 -13.80 22.74
C GLY A 217 -0.12 -12.58 21.84
N ALA A 218 0.96 -12.53 21.05
CA ALA A 218 1.24 -11.45 20.10
C ALA A 218 0.58 -11.69 18.73
N GLN A 219 0.24 -12.93 18.38
CA GLN A 219 -0.44 -13.28 17.11
C GLN A 219 -1.79 -12.55 16.92
N ASN A 220 -2.53 -12.32 18.01
CA ASN A 220 -3.78 -11.54 17.96
C ASN A 220 -3.55 -10.02 17.84
N ARG A 221 -2.35 -9.51 18.20
CA ARG A 221 -1.98 -8.08 18.08
C ARG A 221 -1.38 -7.75 16.71
N SER A 222 -0.71 -8.72 16.09
CA SER A 222 -0.14 -8.58 14.73
C SER A 222 -1.21 -8.38 13.65
N ALA A 223 -2.44 -8.85 13.89
CA ALA A 223 -3.60 -8.59 13.01
C ALA A 223 -3.97 -7.08 12.93
N SER A 224 -3.53 -6.26 13.89
CA SER A 224 -3.78 -4.82 13.90
C SER A 224 -2.84 -4.01 13.01
N PHE A 225 -1.74 -4.60 12.50
CA PHE A 225 -0.85 -3.95 11.54
C PHE A 225 -0.88 -4.69 10.19
N VAL A 226 -1.79 -4.27 9.32
CA VAL A 226 -1.88 -4.76 7.93
C VAL A 226 -1.81 -3.56 7.01
N ALA A 227 -0.74 -3.47 6.21
CA ALA A 227 -0.66 -2.41 5.21
C ALA A 227 -1.81 -2.53 4.19
N PRO A 228 -2.49 -1.43 3.81
CA PRO A 228 -3.72 -1.46 2.99
C PRO A 228 -3.59 -2.22 1.66
N THR A 229 -2.37 -2.33 1.11
CA THR A 229 -2.04 -3.11 -0.09
C THR A 229 -0.87 -4.09 0.12
N GLY A 230 -0.48 -4.34 1.38
CA GLY A 230 0.51 -5.36 1.71
C GLY A 230 0.04 -6.75 1.27
N SER A 231 0.98 -7.68 1.04
CA SER A 231 0.64 -9.10 0.93
C SER A 231 -0.23 -9.49 2.12
N ASN A 232 -1.31 -10.25 1.87
CA ASN A 232 -2.10 -10.86 2.94
C ASN A 232 -1.11 -11.48 3.92
N TYR A 233 -0.96 -10.88 5.10
CA TYR A 233 -0.02 -11.40 6.08
C TYR A 233 -0.55 -12.77 6.48
N ARG A 234 0.06 -13.81 5.92
CA ARG A 234 -0.21 -15.20 6.27
C ARG A 234 0.96 -15.63 7.11
N ALA A 235 0.71 -15.75 8.42
CA ALA A 235 1.69 -16.35 9.31
C ALA A 235 2.05 -17.74 8.78
N ARG A 236 3.34 -17.95 8.53
CA ARG A 236 3.99 -19.21 8.18
C ARG A 236 4.86 -19.71 9.34
N ALA A 237 4.56 -19.24 10.55
CA ALA A 237 5.24 -19.67 11.76
C ALA A 237 5.23 -21.20 11.83
N GLY A 238 6.41 -21.80 12.03
CA GLY A 238 6.61 -23.24 12.07
C GLY A 238 6.86 -23.91 10.71
N ALA A 239 6.75 -23.20 9.58
CA ALA A 239 6.99 -23.76 8.25
C ALA A 239 8.46 -23.61 7.76
N ALA A 240 9.33 -22.94 8.52
CA ALA A 240 10.70 -22.65 8.09
C ALA A 240 11.56 -23.93 7.91
N SER A 241 11.38 -24.93 8.78
CA SER A 241 12.08 -26.23 8.68
C SER A 241 11.74 -26.96 7.38
N ALA A 242 10.46 -26.99 6.99
CA ALA A 242 10.02 -27.62 5.75
C ALA A 242 10.62 -26.93 4.51
N VAL A 243 10.76 -25.60 4.52
CA VAL A 243 11.44 -24.85 3.46
C VAL A 243 12.93 -25.21 3.41
N LEU A 244 13.60 -25.26 4.57
CA LEU A 244 15.01 -25.62 4.65
C LEU A 244 15.27 -27.03 4.11
N GLU A 245 14.46 -28.01 4.52
CA GLU A 245 14.55 -29.41 4.06
C GLU A 245 14.29 -29.53 2.56
N ALA A 246 13.28 -28.83 2.04
CA ALA A 246 12.98 -28.78 0.61
C ALA A 246 14.16 -28.19 -0.19
N CYS A 247 14.75 -27.10 0.32
CA CYS A 247 15.93 -26.46 -0.28
C CYS A 247 17.13 -27.39 -0.28
N ALA A 248 17.43 -28.05 0.84
CA ALA A 248 18.53 -29.02 0.94
C ALA A 248 18.35 -30.18 -0.04
N ARG A 249 17.11 -30.66 -0.23
CA ARG A 249 16.80 -31.75 -1.16
C ARG A 249 16.97 -31.34 -2.63
N ARG A 250 16.54 -30.15 -3.03
CA ARG A 250 16.56 -29.70 -4.45
C ARG A 250 17.80 -28.88 -4.84
N SER A 251 18.55 -28.37 -3.87
CA SER A 251 19.84 -27.70 -4.03
C SER A 251 20.92 -28.35 -3.15
N PRO A 252 21.19 -29.67 -3.31
CA PRO A 252 22.12 -30.37 -2.42
C PRO A 252 23.57 -29.87 -2.52
N ARG A 253 23.91 -29.18 -3.62
CA ARG A 253 25.25 -28.65 -3.88
C ARG A 253 25.51 -27.27 -3.28
N PHE A 254 24.47 -26.49 -3.00
CA PHE A 254 24.59 -25.08 -2.62
C PHE A 254 23.64 -24.73 -1.49
N GLY A 255 24.12 -24.01 -0.49
CA GLY A 255 23.29 -23.40 0.54
C GLY A 255 22.35 -22.37 -0.09
N ALA A 256 21.05 -22.54 0.10
CA ALA A 256 20.06 -21.58 -0.36
C ALA A 256 20.15 -20.26 0.42
N ALA A 257 19.72 -19.16 -0.21
CA ALA A 257 19.83 -17.81 0.34
C ALA A 257 18.45 -17.16 0.53
N VAL A 258 18.32 -16.29 1.51
CA VAL A 258 17.31 -15.22 1.56
C VAL A 258 17.99 -13.94 1.07
N VAL A 259 17.40 -13.26 0.10
CA VAL A 259 17.96 -12.02 -0.48
C VAL A 259 16.94 -10.91 -0.39
N ALA A 260 17.29 -9.82 0.29
CA ALA A 260 16.44 -8.64 0.42
C ALA A 260 16.56 -7.74 -0.82
N VAL A 261 15.41 -7.44 -1.44
CA VAL A 261 15.24 -6.63 -2.63
C VAL A 261 14.56 -5.31 -2.26
N ASP A 262 14.91 -4.25 -2.99
CA ASP A 262 14.31 -2.94 -2.79
C ASP A 262 12.87 -2.89 -3.34
N ASP A 263 11.94 -2.40 -2.52
CA ASP A 263 10.53 -2.18 -2.87
C ASP A 263 10.06 -0.86 -2.24
N PRO A 264 10.40 0.30 -2.84
CA PRO A 264 10.07 1.61 -2.28
C PRO A 264 8.55 1.84 -2.18
N SER A 265 7.78 1.30 -3.13
CA SER A 265 6.32 1.30 -3.09
C SER A 265 5.82 0.54 -1.86
N GLY A 266 6.35 -0.66 -1.59
CA GLY A 266 6.01 -1.45 -0.41
C GLY A 266 6.36 -0.75 0.91
N ILE A 267 7.53 -0.13 1.00
CA ILE A 267 7.93 0.69 2.16
C ILE A 267 6.95 1.86 2.38
N THR A 268 6.53 2.53 1.30
CA THR A 268 5.57 3.64 1.39
C THR A 268 4.21 3.16 1.91
N GLN A 269 3.77 1.97 1.50
CA GLN A 269 2.54 1.35 1.99
C GLN A 269 2.65 0.98 3.48
N ASP A 270 3.82 0.47 3.90
CA ASP A 270 4.09 0.16 5.31
C ASP A 270 4.09 1.43 6.18
N LEU A 271 4.64 2.55 5.67
CA LEU A 271 4.57 3.84 6.36
C LEU A 271 3.14 4.35 6.50
N ALA A 272 2.33 4.24 5.45
CA ALA A 272 0.91 4.59 5.53
C ALA A 272 0.17 3.74 6.57
N ALA A 273 0.46 2.44 6.62
CA ALA A 273 -0.06 1.53 7.63
C ALA A 273 0.37 1.93 9.05
N LEU A 274 1.63 2.35 9.22
CA LEU A 274 2.17 2.77 10.50
C LEU A 274 1.52 4.05 11.01
N ILE A 275 1.25 5.01 10.12
CA ILE A 275 0.50 6.23 10.46
C ILE A 275 -0.90 5.86 10.97
N GLN A 276 -1.60 4.98 10.25
CA GLN A 276 -2.92 4.52 10.66
C GLN A 276 -2.88 3.78 12.01
N TRP A 277 -1.89 2.91 12.21
CA TRP A 277 -1.69 2.18 13.46
C TRP A 277 -1.47 3.12 14.66
N HIS A 278 -0.65 4.17 14.49
CA HIS A 278 -0.47 5.18 15.53
C HIS A 278 -1.74 5.99 15.79
N LEU A 279 -2.49 6.34 14.74
CA LEU A 279 -3.77 7.04 14.87
C LEU A 279 -4.77 6.24 15.69
N ASP A 280 -4.93 4.95 15.39
CA ASP A 280 -5.86 4.08 16.14
C ASP A 280 -5.49 3.99 17.62
N ARG A 281 -4.20 3.89 17.95
CA ARG A 281 -3.75 3.90 19.36
C ARG A 281 -3.97 5.24 20.05
N LEU A 282 -3.78 6.34 19.34
CA LEU A 282 -4.08 7.67 19.88
C LEU A 282 -5.58 7.79 20.17
N LEU A 283 -6.42 7.35 19.23
CA LEU A 283 -7.87 7.35 19.38
C LEU A 283 -8.32 6.48 20.56
N ASP A 284 -7.66 5.35 20.80
CA ASP A 284 -7.99 4.45 21.91
C ASP A 284 -7.38 4.88 23.27
N THR A 285 -6.56 5.94 23.29
CA THR A 285 -5.99 6.48 24.52
C THR A 285 -7.09 7.14 25.38
N PRO A 286 -7.18 6.85 26.69
CA PRO A 286 -8.11 7.54 27.59
C PRO A 286 -7.84 9.05 27.61
N ALA A 287 -8.89 9.84 27.44
CA ALA A 287 -8.85 11.28 27.59
C ALA A 287 -8.68 11.65 29.08
N PRO A 288 -7.82 12.64 29.41
CA PRO A 288 -7.64 13.07 30.79
C PRO A 288 -8.95 13.61 31.38
N SER A 289 -9.38 13.05 32.51
CA SER A 289 -10.64 13.39 33.20
C SER A 289 -10.76 14.87 33.63
N GLY A 290 -9.64 15.61 33.72
CA GLY A 290 -9.63 17.01 34.14
C GLY A 290 -9.82 18.06 33.04
N LYS A 291 -9.75 17.70 31.74
CA LYS A 291 -9.82 18.67 30.63
C LYS A 291 -11.22 18.85 30.03
N PHE A 292 -12.12 17.90 30.23
CA PHE A 292 -13.45 17.89 29.57
C PHE A 292 -14.62 17.97 30.56
N GLY A 293 -14.35 18.41 31.80
CA GLY A 293 -15.34 18.62 32.86
C GLY A 293 -15.55 17.39 33.76
N ASN A 294 -15.86 17.65 35.02
CA ASN A 294 -16.28 16.62 35.98
C ASN A 294 -17.67 16.09 35.61
N GLY A 295 -17.73 15.11 34.72
CA GLY A 295 -18.97 14.45 34.31
C GLY A 295 -18.73 13.82 32.94
N TYR A 296 -18.72 12.51 32.76
CA TYR A 296 -19.59 11.46 33.27
C TYR A 296 -18.68 10.30 33.71
N GLY A 297 -19.04 9.54 34.75
CA GLY A 297 -18.17 8.57 35.45
C GLY A 297 -17.67 7.33 34.67
N TYR A 298 -17.31 7.44 33.40
CA TYR A 298 -16.72 6.38 32.57
C TYR A 298 -15.47 6.87 31.84
N ALA A 299 -14.48 5.98 31.65
CA ALA A 299 -13.29 6.26 30.86
C ALA A 299 -13.68 6.58 29.41
N THR A 300 -13.49 7.84 29.00
CA THR A 300 -13.76 8.30 27.63
C THR A 300 -12.45 8.30 26.86
N THR A 301 -12.41 7.74 25.65
CA THR A 301 -11.23 7.77 24.77
C THR A 301 -11.31 8.93 23.77
N TYR A 302 -10.20 9.30 23.13
CA TYR A 302 -10.24 10.29 22.04
C TYR A 302 -11.19 9.88 20.90
N ARG A 303 -11.35 8.58 20.63
CA ARG A 303 -12.33 8.03 19.70
C ARG A 303 -13.75 8.46 20.05
N ASN A 304 -14.11 8.36 21.32
CA ASN A 304 -15.44 8.76 21.81
C ASN A 304 -15.66 10.27 21.67
N LEU A 305 -14.63 11.08 21.92
CA LEU A 305 -14.70 12.54 21.77
C LEU A 305 -14.87 12.97 20.31
N VAL A 306 -14.13 12.35 19.38
CA VAL A 306 -14.26 12.62 17.94
C VAL A 306 -15.65 12.22 17.44
N ALA A 307 -16.17 11.07 17.88
CA ALA A 307 -17.53 10.64 17.53
C ALA A 307 -18.61 11.59 18.08
N LEU A 308 -18.40 12.12 19.29
CA LEU A 308 -19.28 13.11 19.90
C LEU A 308 -19.25 14.43 19.12
N ASP A 309 -18.08 14.94 18.76
CA ASP A 309 -17.95 16.16 17.95
C ASP A 309 -18.63 16.01 16.58
N ALA A 310 -18.41 14.89 15.89
CA ALA A 310 -19.08 14.59 14.63
C ALA A 310 -20.61 14.55 14.79
N SER A 311 -21.11 13.97 15.89
CA SER A 311 -22.55 13.95 16.21
C SER A 311 -23.10 15.36 16.50
N LEU A 312 -22.33 16.18 17.22
CA LEU A 312 -22.67 17.58 17.49
C LEU A 312 -22.69 18.41 16.20
N GLN A 313 -21.74 18.20 15.29
CA GLN A 313 -21.72 18.84 13.98
C GLN A 313 -22.93 18.43 13.13
N ALA A 314 -23.25 17.13 13.08
CA ALA A 314 -24.44 16.63 12.38
C ALA A 314 -25.73 17.24 12.95
N LEU A 315 -25.82 17.37 14.28
CA LEU A 315 -26.95 18.01 14.94
C LEU A 315 -27.05 19.50 14.59
N LYS A 316 -25.93 20.23 14.59
CA LYS A 316 -25.88 21.65 14.18
C LYS A 316 -26.37 21.82 12.74
N THR A 317 -25.86 21.01 11.81
CA THR A 317 -26.29 21.05 10.41
C THR A 317 -27.79 20.75 10.26
N SER A 318 -28.30 19.73 10.97
CA SER A 318 -29.73 19.40 10.94
C SER A 318 -30.59 20.51 11.55
N ASN A 319 -30.12 21.14 12.63
CA ASN A 319 -30.81 22.28 13.24
C ASN A 319 -30.81 23.48 12.28
N ASP A 320 -29.70 23.77 11.61
CA ASP A 320 -29.62 24.83 10.61
C ASP A 320 -30.57 24.58 9.43
N GLU A 321 -30.71 23.33 8.98
CA GLU A 321 -31.71 22.96 7.95
C GLU A 321 -33.15 23.15 8.45
N LYS A 322 -33.47 22.72 9.68
CA LYS A 322 -34.79 22.92 10.28
C LYS A 322 -35.11 24.41 10.46
N VAL A 323 -34.13 25.20 10.92
CA VAL A 323 -34.26 26.66 11.08
C VAL A 323 -34.45 27.30 9.71
N LYS A 324 -33.69 26.91 8.69
CA LYS A 324 -33.91 27.38 7.30
C LYS A 324 -35.31 27.06 6.81
N LEU A 325 -35.79 25.82 6.99
CA LEU A 325 -37.15 25.41 6.60
C LEU A 325 -38.23 26.20 7.34
N GLN A 326 -38.07 26.43 8.65
CA GLN A 326 -38.99 27.27 9.40
C GLN A 326 -38.97 28.72 8.91
N VAL A 327 -37.80 29.29 8.65
CA VAL A 327 -37.66 30.65 8.10
C VAL A 327 -38.31 30.75 6.72
N PHE A 328 -38.11 29.76 5.84
CA PHE A 328 -38.76 29.74 4.52
C PHE A 328 -40.27 29.56 4.63
N ALA A 329 -40.77 28.69 5.51
CA ALA A 329 -42.22 28.55 5.75
C ALA A 329 -42.84 29.81 6.35
N THR A 330 -42.10 30.51 7.21
CA THR A 330 -42.54 31.80 7.77
C THR A 330 -42.47 32.91 6.72
N ALA A 331 -41.49 32.87 5.81
CA ALA A 331 -41.39 33.79 4.68
C ALA A 331 -42.47 33.54 3.62
N GLU A 332 -42.86 32.29 3.36
CA GLU A 332 -44.03 31.94 2.55
C GLU A 332 -45.33 32.42 3.21
N GLY A 333 -45.50 32.19 4.51
CA GLY A 333 -46.66 32.71 5.25
C GLY A 333 -46.71 34.24 5.28
N LEU A 334 -45.57 34.92 5.35
CA LEU A 334 -45.47 36.37 5.25
C LEU A 334 -45.71 36.86 3.81
N ALA A 335 -45.24 36.13 2.81
CA ALA A 335 -45.49 36.42 1.41
C ALA A 335 -46.98 36.24 1.07
N ASP A 336 -47.64 35.22 1.61
CA ASP A 336 -49.09 35.02 1.48
C ASP A 336 -49.88 36.09 2.24
N TYR A 337 -49.45 36.51 3.43
CA TYR A 337 -50.03 37.65 4.14
C TYR A 337 -49.84 38.99 3.38
N MET A 338 -48.68 39.17 2.75
CA MET A 338 -48.42 40.30 1.85
C MET A 338 -49.26 40.20 0.57
N LYS A 339 -49.55 38.99 0.08
CA LYS A 339 -50.42 38.74 -1.08
C LYS A 339 -51.88 39.04 -0.75
N VAL A 340 -52.37 38.62 0.41
CA VAL A 340 -53.72 38.90 0.91
C VAL A 340 -53.89 40.39 1.15
N SER A 341 -52.91 41.08 1.74
CA SER A 341 -52.96 42.53 1.88
C SER A 341 -52.81 43.28 0.54
N TYR A 342 -52.11 42.71 -0.45
CA TYR A 342 -52.09 43.24 -1.83
C TYR A 342 -53.39 42.96 -2.58
N GLU A 343 -54.05 41.82 -2.33
CA GLU A 343 -55.33 41.41 -2.90
C GLU A 343 -56.49 42.20 -2.28
N GLU A 344 -56.49 42.48 -0.97
CA GLU A 344 -57.41 43.42 -0.33
C GLU A 344 -57.18 44.85 -0.83
N ALA A 345 -55.92 45.30 -0.96
CA ALA A 345 -55.62 46.61 -1.57
C ALA A 345 -55.98 46.65 -3.06
N ARG A 346 -55.96 45.51 -3.76
CA ARG A 346 -56.38 45.37 -5.15
C ARG A 346 -57.89 45.28 -5.27
N GLU A 347 -58.62 44.64 -4.34
CA GLU A 347 -60.08 44.61 -4.29
C GLU A 347 -60.66 45.97 -3.90
N ILE A 348 -59.98 46.74 -3.03
CA ILE A 348 -60.30 48.15 -2.77
C ILE A 348 -60.02 49.02 -4.01
N ARG A 349 -58.99 48.71 -4.82
CA ARG A 349 -58.73 49.40 -6.11
C ARG A 349 -59.59 48.90 -7.27
N ALA A 350 -60.07 47.66 -7.25
CA ALA A 350 -60.83 47.00 -8.30
C ALA A 350 -62.36 47.14 -8.10
N SER A 351 -62.82 47.29 -6.86
CA SER A 351 -64.17 47.81 -6.58
C SER A 351 -64.32 49.28 -7.01
N VAL A 352 -63.19 49.98 -7.22
CA VAL A 352 -63.08 51.31 -7.83
C VAL A 352 -62.88 51.24 -9.36
N ALA A 353 -62.66 50.05 -9.94
CA ALA A 353 -62.47 49.83 -11.38
C ALA A 353 -63.33 48.65 -11.86
N THR A 354 -64.62 48.94 -12.02
CA THR A 354 -65.66 48.15 -12.69
C THR A 354 -65.19 47.27 -13.86
N ASP A 355 -65.80 46.07 -13.99
CA ASP A 355 -66.46 45.54 -15.21
C ASP A 355 -66.14 44.02 -15.47
N PRO A 356 -67.15 43.11 -15.50
CA PRO A 356 -66.95 41.67 -15.55
C PRO A 356 -66.96 41.14 -17.00
N ALA A 357 -65.79 40.96 -17.61
CA ALA A 357 -65.69 40.36 -18.95
C ALA A 357 -64.37 39.63 -19.26
N LEU A 358 -63.80 38.90 -18.30
CA LEU A 358 -62.77 37.89 -18.59
C LEU A 358 -63.17 36.54 -18.00
N ALA A 359 -64.39 36.13 -18.36
CA ALA A 359 -64.82 34.75 -18.31
C ALA A 359 -64.06 33.94 -19.39
N ASN A 360 -63.71 32.71 -19.01
CA ASN A 360 -63.39 31.57 -19.87
C ASN A 360 -61.93 31.39 -20.34
N ARG A 361 -61.15 30.66 -19.54
CA ARG A 361 -60.51 29.41 -20.03
C ARG A 361 -60.01 28.51 -18.88
N PRO A 362 -60.34 27.20 -18.88
CA PRO A 362 -59.72 26.23 -17.99
C PRO A 362 -58.46 25.62 -18.62
N THR A 363 -57.38 25.49 -17.85
CA THR A 363 -56.17 24.74 -18.22
C THR A 363 -55.98 23.58 -17.23
N GLY A 364 -56.31 22.36 -17.66
CA GLY A 364 -55.98 21.12 -16.94
C GLY A 364 -54.51 20.68 -17.17
N PRO A 365 -53.99 19.75 -16.35
CA PRO A 365 -52.56 19.42 -16.29
C PRO A 365 -52.13 18.41 -17.36
N ALA A 366 -50.89 18.55 -17.84
CA ALA A 366 -50.24 17.65 -18.79
C ALA A 366 -49.70 16.37 -18.12
N SER A 367 -49.89 15.24 -18.80
CA SER A 367 -49.44 13.89 -18.43
C SER A 367 -47.91 13.72 -18.54
N PHE A 368 -47.30 13.07 -17.56
CA PHE A 368 -45.92 12.56 -17.62
C PHE A 368 -45.83 11.33 -18.54
N GLY A 369 -45.07 11.45 -19.64
CA GLY A 369 -44.70 10.33 -20.51
C GLY A 369 -43.18 10.16 -20.56
N SER A 370 -42.70 8.96 -20.21
CA SER A 370 -41.29 8.55 -20.26
C SER A 370 -40.86 8.20 -21.70
N SER A 371 -40.16 9.11 -22.36
CA SER A 371 -39.54 8.85 -23.67
C SER A 371 -38.09 8.35 -23.53
N ARG A 372 -37.80 7.19 -24.13
CA ARG A 372 -36.46 6.61 -24.30
C ARG A 372 -35.52 7.60 -25.02
N PRO A 373 -34.25 7.76 -24.62
CA PRO A 373 -33.34 8.70 -25.30
C PRO A 373 -33.11 8.30 -26.76
N ALA A 374 -33.15 9.27 -27.66
CA ALA A 374 -32.88 9.10 -29.08
C ALA A 374 -31.44 8.58 -29.30
N ALA A 375 -31.21 7.78 -30.35
CA ALA A 375 -29.93 7.13 -30.63
C ALA A 375 -28.72 8.09 -30.71
N ALA A 376 -28.94 9.37 -31.03
CA ALA A 376 -27.92 10.40 -31.03
C ALA A 376 -27.37 10.70 -29.62
N GLU A 377 -28.23 10.65 -28.60
CA GLU A 377 -27.84 10.89 -27.20
C GLU A 377 -26.99 9.75 -26.66
N LEU A 378 -27.33 8.51 -27.03
CA LEU A 378 -26.54 7.32 -26.68
C LEU A 378 -25.14 7.34 -27.32
N ALA A 379 -25.02 7.77 -28.58
CA ALA A 379 -23.73 7.91 -29.26
C ALA A 379 -22.87 9.02 -28.62
N ARG A 380 -23.49 10.13 -28.20
CA ARG A 380 -22.83 11.23 -27.48
C ARG A 380 -22.31 10.77 -26.12
N GLN A 381 -23.08 9.93 -25.43
CA GLN A 381 -22.72 9.36 -24.13
C GLN A 381 -21.61 8.31 -24.25
N GLN A 382 -21.63 7.48 -25.31
CA GLN A 382 -20.55 6.54 -25.60
C GLN A 382 -19.24 7.24 -26.00
N ALA A 383 -19.30 8.34 -26.75
CA ALA A 383 -18.14 9.16 -27.07
C ALA A 383 -17.56 9.84 -25.82
N TYR A 384 -18.44 10.31 -24.92
CA TYR A 384 -18.04 10.84 -23.62
C TYR A 384 -17.38 9.77 -22.74
N ASP A 385 -17.94 8.56 -22.69
CA ASP A 385 -17.38 7.43 -21.96
C ASP A 385 -16.01 6.98 -22.52
N GLN A 386 -15.80 7.03 -23.85
CA GLN A 386 -14.50 6.75 -24.45
C GLN A 386 -13.45 7.82 -24.11
N LEU A 387 -13.84 9.10 -24.08
CA LEU A 387 -12.98 10.21 -23.65
C LEU A 387 -12.57 10.10 -22.18
N MET A 388 -13.46 9.59 -21.32
CA MET A 388 -13.17 9.37 -19.90
C MET A 388 -12.31 8.12 -19.66
N ARG A 389 -12.44 7.09 -20.50
CA ARG A 389 -11.62 5.86 -20.40
C ARG A 389 -10.20 6.04 -20.93
N ASN A 390 -10.01 6.86 -21.96
CA ASN A 390 -8.72 7.10 -22.61
C ASN A 390 -8.40 8.61 -22.69
N PRO A 391 -8.17 9.29 -21.55
CA PRO A 391 -7.87 10.71 -21.54
C PRO A 391 -6.54 10.97 -22.26
N SER A 392 -6.48 12.04 -23.06
CA SER A 392 -5.24 12.42 -23.75
C SER A 392 -4.14 12.77 -22.73
N PRO A 393 -2.84 12.59 -23.07
CA PRO A 393 -1.73 12.98 -22.20
C PRO A 393 -1.76 14.47 -21.78
N ALA A 394 -2.34 15.34 -22.61
CA ALA A 394 -2.51 16.76 -22.28
C ALA A 394 -3.63 16.96 -21.24
N THR A 395 -4.74 16.22 -21.36
CA THR A 395 -5.86 16.23 -20.41
C THR A 395 -5.43 15.72 -19.03
N VAL A 396 -4.64 14.64 -18.98
CA VAL A 396 -4.09 14.10 -17.74
C VAL A 396 -3.18 15.12 -17.06
N ARG A 397 -2.29 15.77 -17.82
CA ARG A 397 -1.34 16.76 -17.29
C ARG A 397 -2.05 17.98 -16.70
N LYS A 398 -3.07 18.50 -17.41
CA LYS A 398 -3.89 19.62 -16.95
C LYS A 398 -4.67 19.28 -15.68
N ALA A 399 -5.21 18.06 -15.57
CA ALA A 399 -5.90 17.59 -14.38
C ALA A 399 -4.95 17.43 -13.19
N GLN A 400 -3.73 16.91 -13.42
CA GLN A 400 -2.69 16.81 -12.40
C GLN A 400 -2.24 18.20 -11.91
N GLU A 401 -2.01 19.15 -12.81
CA GLU A 401 -1.64 20.53 -12.47
C GLU A 401 -2.74 21.24 -11.67
N SER A 402 -4.01 21.02 -12.05
CA SER A 402 -5.16 21.60 -11.35
C SER A 402 -5.35 20.97 -9.97
N SER A 403 -5.26 19.64 -9.86
CA SER A 403 -5.31 18.92 -8.57
C SER A 403 -4.14 19.32 -7.66
N TRP A 404 -2.94 19.51 -8.22
CA TRP A 404 -1.76 19.96 -7.49
C TRP A 404 -1.93 21.40 -6.99
N SER A 405 -2.45 22.29 -7.83
CA SER A 405 -2.74 23.69 -7.45
C SER A 405 -3.82 23.77 -6.37
N GLU A 406 -4.86 22.94 -6.45
CA GLU A 406 -5.90 22.86 -5.43
C GLU A 406 -5.39 22.26 -4.11
N TYR A 407 -4.54 21.22 -4.19
CA TYR A 407 -3.85 20.66 -3.03
C TYR A 407 -2.96 21.72 -2.35
N LEU A 408 -2.18 22.49 -3.12
CA LEU A 408 -1.38 23.60 -2.61
C LEU A 408 -2.26 24.72 -2.01
N GLY A 409 -3.41 25.01 -2.64
CA GLY A 409 -4.39 25.97 -2.14
C GLY A 409 -5.04 25.55 -0.83
N ARG A 410 -5.27 24.24 -0.63
CA ARG A 410 -5.85 23.66 0.60
C ARG A 410 -4.83 23.48 1.72
N THR A 411 -3.57 23.19 1.37
CA THR A 411 -2.50 22.99 2.36
C THR A 411 -1.84 24.29 2.82
N VAL A 412 -2.09 25.40 2.11
CA VAL A 412 -1.67 26.78 2.45
C VAL A 412 -0.23 26.83 3.00
N ILE A 413 0.68 26.10 2.34
CA ILE A 413 2.09 25.95 2.80
C ILE A 413 2.82 27.31 2.74
N SER A 414 2.36 28.23 1.89
CA SER A 414 2.98 29.53 1.64
C SER A 414 2.48 30.68 2.52
N GLN A 415 1.42 30.52 3.31
CA GLN A 415 0.97 31.61 4.20
C GLN A 415 1.70 31.58 5.55
N PRO A 416 2.18 32.73 6.05
CA PRO A 416 2.89 32.83 7.33
C PRO A 416 2.11 32.25 8.52
N ASP A 417 0.78 32.33 8.47
CA ASP A 417 -0.14 31.89 9.53
C ASP A 417 -1.11 30.78 9.09
N GLY A 418 -0.74 30.04 8.04
CA GLY A 418 -1.54 28.94 7.49
C GLY A 418 -1.65 27.74 8.45
N PRO A 419 -2.60 26.81 8.20
CA PRO A 419 -2.89 25.66 9.07
C PRO A 419 -1.64 24.81 9.37
N TYR A 420 -0.74 24.67 8.40
CA TYR A 420 0.51 23.93 8.57
C TYR A 420 1.49 24.60 9.56
N ARG A 421 1.62 25.93 9.52
CA ARG A 421 2.47 26.68 10.45
C ARG A 421 1.88 26.70 11.87
N ASN A 422 0.56 26.77 12.00
CA ASN A 422 -0.13 26.66 13.29
C ASN A 422 0.04 25.26 13.87
N TRP A 423 -0.14 24.22 13.05
CA TRP A 423 0.17 22.85 13.46
C TRP A 423 1.63 22.66 13.89
N GLN A 424 2.60 23.25 13.17
CA GLN A 424 4.02 23.21 13.58
C GLN A 424 4.24 23.86 14.96
N LYS A 425 3.59 24.99 15.24
CA LYS A 425 3.66 25.66 16.56
C LYS A 425 3.03 24.80 17.66
N GLU A 426 1.85 24.22 17.40
CA GLU A 426 1.17 23.33 18.34
C GLU A 426 1.97 22.06 18.62
N PHE A 427 2.57 21.45 17.58
CA PHE A 427 3.42 20.28 17.71
C PHE A 427 4.70 20.57 18.50
N ALA A 428 5.31 21.75 18.30
CA ALA A 428 6.49 22.18 19.06
C ALA A 428 6.14 22.36 20.55
N ASN A 429 5.03 23.03 20.86
CA ASN A 429 4.55 23.22 22.23
C ASN A 429 4.22 21.88 22.91
N ALA A 430 3.54 20.97 22.21
CA ALA A 430 3.24 19.63 22.71
C ALA A 430 4.51 18.81 22.97
N SER A 431 5.50 18.90 22.08
CA SER A 431 6.79 18.22 22.25
C SER A 431 7.59 18.75 23.44
N GLU A 432 7.51 20.05 23.73
CA GLU A 432 8.20 20.68 24.85
C GLU A 432 7.55 20.34 26.19
N LEU A 433 6.21 20.29 26.25
CA LEU A 433 5.46 19.80 27.40
C LEU A 433 5.84 18.35 27.76
N VAL A 434 5.88 17.46 26.76
CA VAL A 434 6.31 16.07 26.97
C VAL A 434 7.75 16.00 27.49
N ARG A 435 8.69 16.78 26.92
CA ARG A 435 10.08 16.82 27.40
C ARG A 435 10.21 17.34 28.84
N ARG A 436 9.34 18.27 29.24
CA ARG A 436 9.35 18.85 30.58
C ARG A 436 8.83 17.86 31.62
N ASP A 437 7.79 17.10 31.29
CA ASP A 437 7.24 16.05 32.16
C ASP A 437 8.22 14.86 32.33
N TYR A 438 9.06 14.58 31.32
CA TYR A 438 10.12 13.57 31.41
C TYR A 438 11.34 14.00 32.24
N ARG A 439 11.48 15.28 32.61
CA ARG A 439 12.58 15.77 33.49
C ARG A 439 12.21 15.77 34.98
N THR A 440 10.96 15.47 35.30
CA THR A 440 10.43 15.41 36.67
C THR A 440 10.30 13.98 37.22
N TRP A 441 10.90 12.99 36.54
CA TRP A 441 11.01 11.59 36.98
C TRP A 441 12.46 11.20 37.22
#